data_AF-A0A9P3J1Y2-F1
#
_entry.id   AF-A0A9P3J1Y2-F1
#
_cell.length_a   1.000
_cell.length_b   1.000
_cell.length_c   1.000
_cell.angle_alpha   90.00
_cell.angle_beta   90.00
_cell.angle_gamma   90.00
#
_symmetry.space_group_name_H-M   'P 1'
#
loop_
_entity.id
_entity.type
_entity.pdbx_description
1 polymer ?
#
loop_
_entity_poly.entity_id
_entity_poly.type
_entity_poly.pdbx_seq_one_letter_code
_entity_poly.pdbx_strand_id
1 'polypeptide(L)'
;MSPRLPLVALAVALLLLAAAVAGVHASGGNVAHFRRLLTAAGGSSTADNKGNAAELTKDSPHASAEGEALEVRASSPDSSAEGGEAEAGAGGKPPVLQLIIVEEGHAAGAVCLDGTNPGFFYRKGYGSGSRNWLLFFEGGAWCASPHSCAYRAHTRLGSSDHFASVEEMVDPQSGAMNGMLSANRTVNPDFFNWNAVYFVYCDGGSFAGDKEEPVLSDGRTLYLRGRRVADVLLKRLVEKMGLDQADRVVVAGSSAGAVAVLLHCDRVRATLEAVSPSMSVRCLADASMFLDVPDVNNTRKVGNFFAEVKDTHNLTASLPVACLEAREPETHHECFMSNHLLQFVSTPIFVINSNYDKIAMRAIAAPQVLDSGSTRPPDCFDHLKKCTDAENRVIEDYRKAVVSAVAPLLHSTNPPPPSPLSSSSSSSSSSSSSSSSSSSSSSSSSSSSSSSSSSSSSSSSSSSSSSSSSSPPVNAVFLFSCFQHGSIHSDMPWKIRTANGVPMFEAVSQWMHPDNGDKIHLIERSRPCNSCGMKL
;
A
#
# COMPACT_ATOMS: atom_id res chain seq x y z
N MET A 1 27.89 23.95 -48.80
CA MET A 1 28.73 22.89 -48.19
C MET A 1 27.79 21.89 -47.54
N SER A 2 27.65 20.71 -48.15
CA SER A 2 26.79 19.62 -47.67
C SER A 2 27.40 18.91 -46.45
N PRO A 3 26.62 18.44 -45.46
CA PRO A 3 27.14 17.50 -44.48
C PRO A 3 27.00 16.08 -45.03
N ARG A 4 28.12 15.35 -45.05
CA ARG A 4 28.20 13.93 -45.43
C ARG A 4 27.69 13.07 -44.27
N LEU A 5 26.66 12.26 -44.52
CA LEU A 5 26.29 11.12 -43.66
C LEU A 5 27.39 10.04 -43.72
N PRO A 6 27.60 9.22 -42.67
CA PRO A 6 28.61 8.18 -42.67
C PRO A 6 28.18 7.00 -43.55
N LEU A 7 29.00 6.72 -44.58
CA LEU A 7 28.88 5.64 -45.57
C LEU A 7 28.67 4.23 -44.96
N VAL A 8 28.93 4.04 -43.68
CA VAL A 8 28.78 2.76 -42.98
C VAL A 8 27.31 2.41 -42.73
N ALA A 9 26.45 3.41 -42.45
CA ALA A 9 25.02 3.18 -42.19
C ALA A 9 24.27 2.76 -43.47
N LEU A 10 24.67 3.30 -44.64
CA LEU A 10 24.08 2.95 -45.93
C LEU A 10 24.47 1.54 -46.38
N ALA A 11 25.70 1.09 -46.07
CA ALA A 11 26.18 -0.25 -46.40
C ALA A 11 25.46 -1.34 -45.59
N VAL A 12 25.19 -1.10 -44.30
CA VAL A 12 24.44 -2.04 -43.44
C VAL A 12 22.97 -2.12 -43.85
N ALA A 13 22.35 -0.99 -44.21
CA ALA A 13 20.98 -0.97 -44.71
C ALA A 13 20.82 -1.73 -46.04
N LEU A 14 21.80 -1.61 -46.96
CA LEU A 14 21.80 -2.35 -48.24
C LEU A 14 22.02 -3.86 -48.06
N LEU A 15 22.81 -4.29 -47.07
CA LEU A 15 23.01 -5.71 -46.75
C LEU A 15 21.77 -6.35 -46.12
N LEU A 16 21.04 -5.63 -45.26
CA LEU A 16 19.79 -6.12 -44.66
C LEU A 16 18.64 -6.18 -45.67
N LEU A 17 18.57 -5.24 -46.62
CA LEU A 17 17.63 -5.29 -47.73
C LEU A 17 17.92 -6.45 -48.70
N ALA A 18 19.19 -6.77 -48.96
CA ALA A 18 19.56 -7.92 -49.78
C ALA A 18 19.16 -9.27 -49.15
N ALA A 19 19.24 -9.39 -47.81
CA ALA A 19 18.81 -10.58 -47.09
C ALA A 19 17.28 -10.77 -47.08
N ALA A 20 16.51 -9.68 -47.07
CA ALA A 20 15.05 -9.72 -47.12
C ALA A 20 14.49 -10.05 -48.52
N VAL A 21 15.22 -9.70 -49.59
CA VAL A 21 14.82 -10.01 -50.98
C VAL A 21 15.19 -11.45 -51.39
N ALA A 22 16.11 -12.11 -50.68
CA ALA A 22 16.60 -13.44 -51.02
C ALA A 22 15.78 -14.63 -50.46
N GLY A 23 14.67 -14.39 -49.76
CA GLY A 23 13.63 -15.42 -49.51
C GLY A 23 14.11 -16.80 -49.03
N VAL A 24 15.07 -16.88 -48.10
CA VAL A 24 15.56 -18.17 -47.60
C VAL A 24 14.72 -18.63 -46.42
N HIS A 25 13.77 -19.52 -46.71
CA HIS A 25 13.18 -20.46 -45.74
C HIS A 25 14.21 -21.55 -45.43
N ALA A 26 14.47 -21.83 -44.15
CA ALA A 26 15.15 -23.06 -43.73
C ALA A 26 14.47 -23.64 -42.48
N SER A 27 13.83 -24.79 -42.70
CA SER A 27 13.22 -25.68 -41.72
C SER A 27 14.26 -26.40 -40.85
N GLY A 28 13.79 -26.91 -39.71
CA GLY A 28 14.53 -27.56 -38.63
C GLY A 28 15.68 -28.52 -38.95
N GLY A 29 16.64 -28.56 -38.02
CA GLY A 29 17.65 -29.62 -37.94
C GLY A 29 18.88 -29.26 -37.10
N ASN A 30 18.99 -29.88 -35.93
CA ASN A 30 20.20 -30.15 -35.13
C ASN A 30 20.99 -29.00 -34.47
N VAL A 31 20.73 -28.90 -33.16
CA VAL A 31 21.60 -28.36 -32.11
C VAL A 31 22.77 -29.32 -31.87
N ALA A 32 24.00 -28.93 -32.23
CA ALA A 32 25.27 -29.32 -31.57
C ALA A 32 26.48 -28.88 -32.40
N HIS A 33 26.87 -27.61 -32.34
CA HIS A 33 28.26 -27.16 -32.55
C HIS A 33 28.35 -25.63 -32.46
N PHE A 34 28.49 -25.05 -31.25
CA PHE A 34 29.10 -23.71 -31.09
C PHE A 34 29.42 -23.43 -29.61
N ARG A 35 30.35 -24.19 -29.03
CA ARG A 35 30.94 -23.85 -27.73
C ARG A 35 32.41 -24.25 -27.67
N ARG A 36 33.23 -23.59 -28.49
CA ARG A 36 34.70 -23.56 -28.39
C ARG A 36 35.20 -22.36 -29.17
N LEU A 37 35.43 -21.25 -28.47
CA LEU A 37 36.40 -20.21 -28.81
C LEU A 37 36.32 -19.19 -27.66
N LEU A 38 37.28 -19.28 -26.73
CA LEU A 38 37.88 -18.23 -25.90
C LEU A 38 38.48 -18.86 -24.64
N THR A 39 39.65 -19.48 -24.82
CA THR A 39 40.63 -19.71 -23.75
C THR A 39 42.01 -19.61 -24.39
N ALA A 40 42.63 -18.43 -24.31
CA ALA A 40 44.06 -18.22 -24.50
C ALA A 40 44.44 -16.77 -24.12
N ALA A 41 44.68 -16.54 -22.83
CA ALA A 41 45.70 -15.62 -22.32
C ALA A 41 45.83 -15.84 -20.80
N GLY A 42 46.91 -16.51 -20.38
CA GLY A 42 47.35 -16.57 -18.98
C GLY A 42 47.97 -15.23 -18.53
N GLY A 43 48.23 -14.98 -17.25
CA GLY A 43 48.07 -15.85 -16.10
C GLY A 43 48.56 -15.22 -14.79
N SER A 44 48.67 -16.09 -13.79
CA SER A 44 49.47 -16.05 -12.56
C SER A 44 49.11 -15.04 -11.45
N SER A 45 48.52 -15.55 -10.37
CA SER A 45 49.18 -15.58 -9.06
C SER A 45 48.53 -16.62 -8.13
N THR A 46 49.34 -17.53 -7.60
CA THR A 46 49.05 -18.59 -6.63
C THR A 46 49.04 -18.09 -5.19
N ALA A 47 48.11 -18.54 -4.36
CA ALA A 47 48.34 -18.91 -2.96
C ALA A 47 47.18 -19.77 -2.42
N ASP A 48 47.55 -20.89 -1.82
CA ASP A 48 46.74 -21.99 -1.31
C ASP A 48 45.77 -21.63 -0.17
N ASN A 49 44.61 -22.32 -0.10
CA ASN A 49 44.31 -23.11 1.09
C ASN A 49 43.26 -24.20 0.86
N LYS A 50 43.51 -25.35 1.50
CA LYS A 50 42.83 -26.65 1.44
C LYS A 50 41.45 -26.65 2.12
N GLY A 51 40.57 -27.56 1.69
CA GLY A 51 39.67 -28.26 2.61
C GLY A 51 38.27 -28.62 2.11
N ASN A 52 38.13 -29.87 1.68
CA ASN A 52 36.93 -30.73 1.67
C ASN A 52 35.77 -30.42 0.72
N ALA A 53 35.76 -31.17 -0.38
CA ALA A 53 34.56 -31.65 -1.05
C ALA A 53 34.10 -32.97 -0.42
N ALA A 54 32.79 -33.15 -0.29
CA ALA A 54 32.15 -34.45 -0.19
C ALA A 54 31.12 -34.56 -1.33
N GLU A 55 31.28 -35.67 -2.02
CA GLU A 55 30.68 -36.15 -3.26
C GLU A 55 29.26 -36.68 -3.04
N LEU A 56 28.35 -36.46 -4.00
CA LEU A 56 27.17 -37.33 -4.17
C LEU A 56 26.75 -37.34 -5.65
N THR A 57 26.73 -38.56 -6.16
CA THR A 57 26.56 -39.00 -7.55
C THR A 57 25.09 -39.06 -7.96
N LYS A 58 24.83 -38.71 -9.24
CA LYS A 58 24.00 -39.41 -10.28
C LYS A 58 23.03 -40.50 -9.78
N ASP A 59 21.76 -40.57 -10.20
CA ASP A 59 21.28 -40.84 -11.58
C ASP A 59 19.74 -40.70 -11.67
N SER A 60 19.23 -40.50 -12.90
CA SER A 60 17.80 -40.52 -13.30
C SER A 60 17.48 -41.86 -14.01
N PRO A 61 16.22 -42.29 -14.26
CA PRO A 61 15.48 -41.78 -15.42
C PRO A 61 13.93 -41.72 -15.34
N HIS A 62 13.39 -41.03 -16.34
CA HIS A 62 11.99 -40.86 -16.77
C HIS A 62 11.12 -42.13 -16.90
N ALA A 63 9.80 -41.96 -16.74
CA ALA A 63 8.78 -42.58 -17.62
C ALA A 63 7.45 -41.80 -17.59
N SER A 64 6.86 -41.62 -18.78
CA SER A 64 5.60 -40.95 -19.10
C SER A 64 4.42 -41.93 -19.08
N ALA A 65 3.20 -41.48 -18.76
CA ALA A 65 1.96 -42.08 -19.24
C ALA A 65 0.76 -41.13 -19.11
N GLU A 66 -0.03 -41.05 -20.18
CA GLU A 66 -1.32 -40.37 -20.34
C GLU A 66 -2.47 -41.16 -19.69
N GLY A 67 -3.62 -40.51 -19.41
CA GLY A 67 -4.85 -41.24 -19.05
C GLY A 67 -5.99 -40.41 -18.46
N GLU A 68 -6.84 -39.90 -19.36
CA GLU A 68 -8.30 -39.71 -19.31
C GLU A 68 -9.07 -39.02 -18.16
N ALA A 69 -10.06 -38.25 -18.63
CA ALA A 69 -11.06 -37.49 -17.90
C ALA A 69 -12.24 -38.36 -17.40
N LEU A 70 -12.86 -37.93 -16.29
CA LEU A 70 -14.20 -38.39 -15.93
C LEU A 70 -15.02 -37.24 -15.30
N GLU A 71 -16.12 -36.88 -15.96
CA GLU A 71 -17.20 -36.02 -15.45
C GLU A 71 -17.96 -36.71 -14.30
N VAL A 72 -18.39 -35.95 -13.29
CA VAL A 72 -19.52 -36.33 -12.44
C VAL A 72 -20.45 -35.14 -12.23
N ARG A 73 -21.71 -35.37 -12.62
CA ARG A 73 -22.86 -34.48 -12.61
C ARG A 73 -23.58 -34.51 -11.26
N ALA A 74 -24.16 -33.36 -10.91
CA ALA A 74 -24.88 -33.07 -9.67
C ALA A 74 -26.20 -33.86 -9.47
N SER A 75 -26.61 -33.99 -8.21
CA SER A 75 -27.98 -34.27 -7.79
C SER A 75 -28.23 -33.78 -6.35
N SER A 76 -29.27 -32.94 -6.17
CA SER A 76 -30.05 -32.75 -4.93
C SER A 76 -31.38 -33.54 -5.07
N PRO A 77 -32.17 -33.84 -4.01
CA PRO A 77 -33.04 -32.84 -3.33
C PRO A 77 -33.42 -33.08 -1.83
N ASP A 78 -34.09 -32.06 -1.25
CA ASP A 78 -35.16 -32.03 -0.20
C ASP A 78 -34.97 -32.69 1.19
N SER A 79 -35.61 -32.29 2.30
CA SER A 79 -36.33 -31.10 2.78
C SER A 79 -36.72 -31.34 4.27
N SER A 80 -36.87 -30.26 5.04
CA SER A 80 -37.71 -30.08 6.27
C SER A 80 -37.45 -30.89 7.56
N ALA A 81 -37.13 -30.17 8.66
CA ALA A 81 -37.92 -30.10 9.90
C ALA A 81 -37.27 -29.16 10.96
N GLU A 82 -38.13 -28.56 11.80
CA GLU A 82 -37.94 -27.40 12.67
C GLU A 82 -37.20 -27.64 14.00
N GLY A 83 -36.70 -26.54 14.59
CA GLY A 83 -36.82 -26.25 16.03
C GLY A 83 -35.64 -26.63 16.93
N GLY A 84 -34.77 -25.66 17.23
CA GLY A 84 -33.83 -25.75 18.35
C GLY A 84 -32.69 -24.74 18.22
N GLU A 85 -32.53 -23.88 19.22
CA GLU A 85 -31.36 -23.01 19.38
C GLU A 85 -30.07 -23.87 19.31
N ALA A 86 -29.29 -23.70 18.24
CA ALA A 86 -28.07 -24.45 18.02
C ALA A 86 -26.92 -23.51 17.67
N GLU A 87 -25.85 -23.61 18.46
CA GLU A 87 -24.53 -23.08 18.15
C GLU A 87 -24.17 -23.36 16.68
N ALA A 88 -23.71 -22.33 15.97
CA ALA A 88 -23.21 -22.47 14.61
C ALA A 88 -21.88 -23.23 14.62
N GLY A 89 -21.98 -24.56 14.62
CA GLY A 89 -20.91 -25.50 14.38
C GLY A 89 -20.41 -25.45 12.94
N ALA A 90 -19.10 -25.61 12.83
CA ALA A 90 -18.32 -25.74 11.61
C ALA A 90 -18.90 -26.77 10.61
N GLY A 91 -18.94 -26.38 9.33
CA GLY A 91 -19.37 -27.25 8.23
C GLY A 91 -19.27 -26.61 6.84
N GLY A 92 -19.12 -25.28 6.74
CA GLY A 92 -18.74 -24.63 5.49
C GLY A 92 -17.25 -24.81 5.21
N LYS A 93 -16.90 -25.20 3.99
CA LYS A 93 -15.51 -25.14 3.49
C LYS A 93 -14.96 -23.74 3.81
N PRO A 94 -13.73 -23.59 4.36
CA PRO A 94 -13.20 -22.27 4.69
C PRO A 94 -13.25 -21.36 3.46
N PRO A 95 -13.56 -20.04 3.63
CA PRO A 95 -13.71 -19.14 2.50
C PRO A 95 -12.46 -19.16 1.61
N VAL A 96 -12.65 -19.51 0.34
CA VAL A 96 -11.57 -19.66 -0.63
C VAL A 96 -11.17 -18.27 -1.14
N LEU A 97 -9.86 -18.00 -1.16
CA LEU A 97 -9.29 -16.82 -1.79
C LEU A 97 -9.42 -16.93 -3.32
N GLN A 98 -9.83 -15.86 -3.98
CA GLN A 98 -9.99 -15.82 -5.43
C GLN A 98 -9.28 -14.60 -6.01
N LEU A 99 -8.59 -14.76 -7.14
CA LEU A 99 -8.16 -13.65 -7.97
C LEU A 99 -9.34 -13.20 -8.85
N ILE A 100 -9.65 -11.91 -8.83
CA ILE A 100 -10.69 -11.30 -9.66
C ILE A 100 -10.02 -10.24 -10.55
N ILE A 101 -10.07 -10.48 -11.86
CA ILE A 101 -9.72 -9.47 -12.87
C ILE A 101 -10.95 -8.60 -13.15
N VAL A 102 -10.76 -7.28 -13.16
CA VAL A 102 -11.83 -6.30 -13.35
C VAL A 102 -11.93 -5.95 -14.83
N GLU A 103 -12.71 -6.76 -15.56
CA GLU A 103 -12.84 -6.67 -17.02
C GLU A 103 -13.37 -5.30 -17.50
N GLU A 104 -14.18 -4.63 -16.67
CA GLU A 104 -14.66 -3.28 -16.95
C GLU A 104 -13.56 -2.19 -16.87
N GLY A 105 -12.33 -2.55 -16.45
CA GLY A 105 -11.18 -1.65 -16.34
C GLY A 105 -10.81 -0.97 -17.65
N HIS A 106 -10.65 -1.75 -18.73
CA HIS A 106 -10.29 -1.22 -20.05
C HIS A 106 -11.27 -0.15 -20.55
N ALA A 107 -12.58 -0.40 -20.41
CA ALA A 107 -13.62 0.55 -20.81
C ALA A 107 -13.61 1.85 -19.99
N ALA A 108 -13.12 1.79 -18.74
CA ALA A 108 -12.93 2.94 -17.87
C ALA A 108 -11.55 3.62 -18.05
N GLY A 109 -10.71 3.14 -18.96
CA GLY A 109 -9.32 3.59 -19.11
C GLY A 109 -8.44 3.25 -17.89
N ALA A 110 -8.88 2.31 -17.05
CA ALA A 110 -8.22 1.84 -15.85
C ALA A 110 -7.49 0.52 -16.16
N VAL A 111 -6.22 0.62 -16.50
CA VAL A 111 -5.39 -0.51 -16.94
C VAL A 111 -4.02 -0.48 -16.24
N CYS A 112 -3.37 -1.63 -16.14
CA CYS A 112 -2.00 -1.78 -15.67
C CYS A 112 -0.99 -1.13 -16.63
N LEU A 113 0.29 -1.06 -16.23
CA LEU A 113 1.35 -0.41 -17.02
C LEU A 113 1.42 -0.89 -18.47
N ASP A 114 1.18 -2.17 -18.72
CA ASP A 114 1.20 -2.79 -20.05
C ASP A 114 -0.15 -2.75 -20.81
N GLY A 115 -1.21 -2.25 -20.17
CA GLY A 115 -2.55 -2.14 -20.74
C GLY A 115 -3.50 -3.28 -20.38
N THR A 116 -3.09 -4.28 -19.58
CA THR A 116 -4.00 -5.33 -19.12
C THR A 116 -4.98 -4.83 -18.05
N ASN A 117 -6.04 -5.58 -17.80
CA ASN A 117 -7.04 -5.23 -16.79
C ASN A 117 -6.47 -5.40 -15.36
N PRO A 118 -6.77 -4.46 -14.44
CA PRO A 118 -6.34 -4.58 -13.06
C PRO A 118 -7.15 -5.66 -12.32
N GLY A 119 -6.69 -6.06 -11.14
CA GLY A 119 -7.36 -7.08 -10.34
C GLY A 119 -7.04 -7.01 -8.87
N PHE A 120 -7.72 -7.86 -8.11
CA PHE A 120 -7.53 -8.01 -6.67
C PHE A 120 -7.79 -9.44 -6.24
N PHE A 121 -7.17 -9.84 -5.12
CA PHE A 121 -7.56 -11.05 -4.42
C PHE A 121 -8.68 -10.75 -3.44
N TYR A 122 -9.64 -11.65 -3.35
CA TYR A 122 -10.80 -11.52 -2.47
C TYR A 122 -11.04 -12.80 -1.68
N ARG A 123 -11.21 -12.66 -0.37
CA ARG A 123 -11.71 -13.70 0.53
C ARG A 123 -12.98 -13.19 1.22
N LYS A 124 -14.08 -13.92 1.05
CA LYS A 124 -15.38 -13.57 1.64
C LYS A 124 -15.38 -13.71 3.16
N GLY A 125 -15.94 -12.71 3.84
CA GLY A 125 -16.14 -12.72 5.29
C GLY A 125 -17.31 -13.61 5.72
N TYR A 126 -17.36 -13.96 7.00
CA TYR A 126 -18.38 -14.85 7.58
C TYR A 126 -18.69 -14.52 9.04
N GLY A 127 -19.84 -15.00 9.52
CA GLY A 127 -20.30 -14.75 10.89
C GLY A 127 -20.35 -13.25 11.21
N SER A 128 -19.83 -12.88 12.37
CA SER A 128 -19.75 -11.47 12.82
C SER A 128 -18.87 -10.57 11.94
N GLY A 129 -17.97 -11.14 11.13
CA GLY A 129 -17.11 -10.40 10.21
C GLY A 129 -17.69 -10.19 8.81
N SER A 130 -18.84 -10.79 8.49
CA SER A 130 -19.42 -10.79 7.14
C SER A 130 -19.77 -9.41 6.58
N ARG A 131 -20.00 -8.41 7.45
CA ARG A 131 -20.25 -7.00 7.09
C ARG A 131 -19.05 -6.08 7.33
N ASN A 132 -17.89 -6.63 7.67
CA ASN A 132 -16.67 -5.86 7.86
C ASN A 132 -15.68 -6.16 6.73
N TRP A 133 -14.93 -5.14 6.32
CA TRP A 133 -14.05 -5.19 5.15
C TRP A 133 -12.66 -4.66 5.47
N LEU A 134 -11.65 -5.40 5.01
CA LEU A 134 -10.26 -5.00 4.99
C LEU A 134 -9.84 -4.84 3.53
N LEU A 135 -9.57 -3.61 3.11
CA LEU A 135 -9.12 -3.25 1.77
C LEU A 135 -7.63 -2.95 1.84
N PHE A 136 -6.80 -3.79 1.25
CA PHE A 136 -5.35 -3.69 1.35
C PHE A 136 -4.72 -3.27 0.02
N PHE A 137 -4.03 -2.14 0.00
CA PHE A 137 -3.20 -1.71 -1.12
C PHE A 137 -1.82 -2.37 -1.06
N GLU A 138 -1.50 -3.16 -2.07
CA GLU A 138 -0.15 -3.69 -2.26
C GLU A 138 0.87 -2.56 -2.46
N GLY A 139 2.08 -2.78 -1.96
CA GLY A 139 3.25 -1.95 -2.27
C GLY A 139 4.26 -2.70 -3.15
N GLY A 140 5.25 -1.96 -3.64
CA GLY A 140 6.30 -2.57 -4.47
C GLY A 140 7.24 -1.55 -5.06
N ALA A 141 7.60 -0.51 -4.30
CA ALA A 141 8.36 0.64 -4.81
C ALA A 141 7.65 1.36 -5.99
N TRP A 142 8.37 2.04 -6.87
CA TRP A 142 7.82 2.84 -7.97
C TRP A 142 8.55 2.59 -9.27
N CYS A 143 8.11 3.23 -10.36
CA CYS A 143 8.97 3.48 -11.51
C CYS A 143 9.07 4.98 -11.78
N ALA A 144 10.29 5.51 -11.86
CA ALA A 144 10.53 6.97 -11.92
C ALA A 144 10.74 7.53 -13.34
N SER A 145 10.82 6.68 -14.36
CA SER A 145 10.98 7.11 -15.75
C SER A 145 10.18 6.23 -16.71
N PRO A 146 9.85 6.70 -17.93
CA PRO A 146 9.23 5.84 -18.95
C PRO A 146 10.02 4.55 -19.20
N HIS A 147 11.35 4.62 -19.16
CA HIS A 147 12.22 3.46 -19.34
C HIS A 147 12.08 2.43 -18.22
N SER A 148 12.18 2.87 -16.96
CA SER A 148 12.03 1.96 -15.82
C SER A 148 10.60 1.43 -15.68
N CYS A 149 9.59 2.21 -16.06
CA CYS A 149 8.21 1.75 -16.16
C CYS A 149 8.03 0.70 -17.26
N ALA A 150 8.71 0.84 -18.42
CA ALA A 150 8.68 -0.16 -19.47
C ALA A 150 9.26 -1.51 -19.03
N TYR A 151 10.35 -1.49 -18.25
CA TYR A 151 10.89 -2.71 -17.65
C TYR A 151 9.90 -3.32 -16.64
N ARG A 152 9.31 -2.49 -15.78
CA ARG A 152 8.36 -2.92 -14.76
C ARG A 152 7.09 -3.54 -15.34
N ALA A 153 6.63 -3.07 -16.50
CA ALA A 153 5.48 -3.60 -17.23
C ALA A 153 5.60 -5.10 -17.55
N HIS A 154 6.79 -5.70 -17.49
CA HIS A 154 7.04 -7.13 -17.67
C HIS A 154 6.93 -7.98 -16.40
N THR A 155 6.49 -7.39 -15.30
CA THR A 155 6.50 -8.03 -13.99
C THR A 155 5.10 -8.06 -13.41
N ARG A 156 4.92 -8.83 -12.33
CA ARG A 156 3.68 -8.82 -11.53
C ARG A 156 3.27 -7.44 -11.03
N LEU A 157 4.21 -6.48 -10.99
CA LEU A 157 4.00 -5.11 -10.54
C LEU A 157 3.68 -4.12 -11.67
N GLY A 158 3.42 -4.63 -12.88
CA GLY A 158 3.08 -3.84 -14.06
C GLY A 158 2.13 -4.52 -15.04
N SER A 159 1.81 -5.80 -14.83
CA SER A 159 0.92 -6.58 -15.71
C SER A 159 0.15 -7.63 -14.92
N SER A 160 -1.14 -7.76 -15.23
CA SER A 160 -2.00 -8.81 -14.69
C SER A 160 -1.68 -10.21 -15.22
N ASP A 161 -0.98 -10.31 -16.36
CA ASP A 161 -0.53 -11.59 -16.92
C ASP A 161 0.54 -12.26 -16.05
N HIS A 162 1.07 -11.52 -15.08
CA HIS A 162 2.11 -11.96 -14.16
C HIS A 162 1.66 -11.91 -12.69
N PHE A 163 0.38 -11.72 -12.40
CA PHE A 163 -0.11 -11.77 -11.03
C PHE A 163 0.17 -13.13 -10.39
N ALA A 164 0.43 -13.08 -9.08
CA ALA A 164 0.70 -14.28 -8.30
C ALA A 164 -0.49 -15.26 -8.36
N SER A 165 -0.22 -16.55 -8.18
CA SER A 165 -1.28 -17.52 -8.00
C SER A 165 -1.92 -17.39 -6.61
N VAL A 166 -3.10 -17.98 -6.42
CA VAL A 166 -3.75 -18.03 -5.11
C VAL A 166 -2.85 -18.76 -4.08
N GLU A 167 -2.18 -19.82 -4.51
CA GLU A 167 -1.24 -20.61 -3.70
C GLU A 167 -0.05 -19.76 -3.23
N GLU A 168 0.53 -18.96 -4.13
CA GLU A 168 1.62 -18.04 -3.79
C GLU A 168 1.15 -16.98 -2.79
N MET A 169 -0.07 -16.47 -2.95
CA MET A 169 -0.62 -15.44 -2.05
C MET A 169 -0.87 -15.94 -0.62
N VAL A 170 -1.19 -17.22 -0.43
CA VAL A 170 -1.47 -17.83 0.88
C VAL A 170 -0.27 -18.59 1.47
N ASP A 171 0.89 -18.55 0.80
CA ASP A 171 2.09 -19.18 1.32
C ASP A 171 2.45 -18.60 2.71
N PRO A 172 2.60 -19.44 3.76
CA PRO A 172 2.84 -18.95 5.11
C PRO A 172 4.17 -18.22 5.33
N GLN A 173 5.14 -18.39 4.43
CA GLN A 173 6.48 -17.81 4.58
C GLN A 173 6.65 -16.51 3.79
N SER A 174 5.99 -16.41 2.63
CA SER A 174 6.25 -15.39 1.62
C SER A 174 5.00 -14.77 1.01
N GLY A 175 3.82 -15.36 1.23
CA GLY A 175 2.55 -14.87 0.71
C GLY A 175 2.10 -13.57 1.37
N ALA A 176 1.29 -12.79 0.66
CA ALA A 176 0.79 -11.50 1.13
C ALA A 176 -0.52 -11.61 1.93
N MET A 177 -1.20 -12.76 1.93
CA MET A 177 -2.43 -13.01 2.71
C MET A 177 -2.13 -13.48 4.14
N ASN A 178 -1.10 -12.91 4.76
CA ASN A 178 -0.60 -13.20 6.11
C ASN A 178 -0.80 -12.00 7.05
N GLY A 179 -0.45 -12.15 8.33
CA GLY A 179 -0.59 -11.10 9.35
C GLY A 179 -2.05 -10.63 9.47
N MET A 180 -2.28 -9.33 9.27
CA MET A 180 -3.61 -8.69 9.31
C MET A 180 -4.58 -9.22 8.23
N LEU A 181 -4.07 -9.83 7.15
CA LEU A 181 -4.85 -10.47 6.10
C LEU A 181 -5.01 -11.99 6.31
N SER A 182 -4.40 -12.56 7.35
CA SER A 182 -4.48 -14.00 7.62
C SER A 182 -5.90 -14.43 7.96
N ALA A 183 -6.32 -15.59 7.43
CA ALA A 183 -7.57 -16.26 7.84
C ALA A 183 -7.42 -17.04 9.16
N ASN A 184 -6.20 -17.13 9.71
CA ASN A 184 -5.94 -17.84 10.94
C ASN A 184 -6.25 -16.94 12.15
N ARG A 185 -7.29 -17.28 12.92
CA ARG A 185 -7.70 -16.55 14.13
C ARG A 185 -6.59 -16.38 15.17
N THR A 186 -5.67 -17.34 15.28
CA THR A 186 -4.54 -17.26 16.22
C THR A 186 -3.49 -16.25 15.77
N VAL A 187 -3.47 -15.91 14.47
CA VAL A 187 -2.61 -14.86 13.91
C VAL A 187 -3.32 -13.51 13.86
N ASN A 188 -4.59 -13.54 13.49
CA ASN A 188 -5.40 -12.36 13.18
C ASN A 188 -6.74 -12.40 13.95
N PRO A 189 -6.73 -12.19 15.27
CA PRO A 189 -7.92 -12.41 16.09
C PRO A 189 -9.09 -11.49 15.73
N ASP A 190 -8.82 -10.28 15.24
CA ASP A 190 -9.85 -9.27 14.94
C ASP A 190 -10.42 -9.40 13.53
N PHE A 191 -9.58 -9.68 12.52
CA PHE A 191 -9.97 -9.59 11.11
C PHE A 191 -10.05 -10.95 10.38
N PHE A 192 -9.76 -12.07 11.04
CA PHE A 192 -9.69 -13.39 10.36
C PHE A 192 -10.96 -13.76 9.58
N ASN A 193 -12.14 -13.33 10.05
CA ASN A 193 -13.43 -13.61 9.44
C ASN A 193 -14.04 -12.42 8.68
N TRP A 194 -13.29 -11.35 8.44
CA TRP A 194 -13.73 -10.21 7.65
C TRP A 194 -13.63 -10.52 6.14
N ASN A 195 -14.34 -9.73 5.33
CA ASN A 195 -14.04 -9.67 3.91
C ASN A 195 -12.62 -9.10 3.75
N ALA A 196 -11.73 -9.83 3.09
CA ALA A 196 -10.36 -9.39 2.85
C ALA A 196 -10.16 -9.18 1.35
N VAL A 197 -9.74 -7.97 0.97
CA VAL A 197 -9.42 -7.59 -0.40
C VAL A 197 -7.96 -7.15 -0.44
N TYR A 198 -7.20 -7.68 -1.40
CA TYR A 198 -5.83 -7.28 -1.69
C TYR A 198 -5.77 -6.72 -3.11
N PHE A 199 -5.72 -5.40 -3.23
CA PHE A 199 -5.57 -4.72 -4.51
C PHE A 199 -4.15 -4.94 -5.04
N VAL A 200 -4.03 -5.59 -6.19
CA VAL A 200 -2.73 -5.91 -6.79
C VAL A 200 -2.14 -4.64 -7.42
N TYR A 201 -0.90 -4.33 -7.07
CA TYR A 201 -0.24 -3.10 -7.48
C TYR A 201 0.39 -3.25 -8.86
N CYS A 202 -0.21 -2.65 -9.88
CA CYS A 202 0.24 -2.79 -11.27
C CYS A 202 0.49 -1.47 -12.03
N ASP A 203 0.45 -0.32 -11.34
CA ASP A 203 0.61 1.00 -11.98
C ASP A 203 1.98 1.65 -11.75
N GLY A 204 2.74 1.23 -10.73
CA GLY A 204 4.07 1.78 -10.44
C GLY A 204 4.10 3.21 -9.86
N GLY A 205 2.94 3.79 -9.53
CA GLY A 205 2.77 5.16 -9.05
C GLY A 205 1.94 5.28 -7.76
N SER A 206 1.95 4.25 -6.89
CA SER A 206 1.09 4.17 -5.68
C SER A 206 -0.40 4.40 -5.95
N PHE A 207 -0.94 3.84 -7.04
CA PHE A 207 -2.32 4.04 -7.44
C PHE A 207 -2.72 5.51 -7.67
N ALA A 208 -1.75 6.40 -7.90
CA ALA A 208 -1.99 7.84 -7.95
C ALA A 208 -1.79 8.47 -9.34
N GLY A 209 -1.13 7.77 -10.28
CA GLY A 209 -0.91 8.26 -11.64
C GLY A 209 -2.20 8.43 -12.45
N ASP A 210 -2.27 9.48 -13.25
CA ASP A 210 -3.41 9.75 -14.16
C ASP A 210 -2.95 10.53 -15.40
N LYS A 211 -2.04 9.94 -16.19
CA LYS A 211 -1.71 10.49 -17.50
C LYS A 211 -2.78 10.16 -18.51
N GLU A 212 -3.34 11.16 -19.19
CA GLU A 212 -4.41 10.95 -20.19
C GLU A 212 -3.91 10.23 -21.44
N GLU A 213 -2.70 10.53 -21.90
CA GLU A 213 -2.14 9.93 -23.11
C GLU A 213 -1.16 8.82 -22.73
N PRO A 214 -1.22 7.64 -23.40
CA PRO A 214 -0.21 6.61 -23.24
C PRO A 214 1.19 7.11 -23.61
N VAL A 215 2.21 6.54 -22.99
CA VAL A 215 3.63 6.90 -23.21
C VAL A 215 4.32 5.80 -23.99
N LEU A 216 5.01 6.14 -25.09
CA LEU A 216 5.84 5.19 -25.82
C LEU A 216 7.26 5.16 -25.24
N SER A 217 7.72 4.00 -24.77
CA SER A 217 9.10 3.78 -24.32
C SER A 217 9.54 2.36 -24.60
N ASP A 218 10.78 2.17 -25.06
CA ASP A 218 11.39 0.85 -25.30
C ASP A 218 10.54 -0.09 -26.17
N GLY A 219 9.86 0.48 -27.18
CA GLY A 219 8.98 -0.27 -28.09
C GLY A 219 7.63 -0.67 -27.49
N ARG A 220 7.24 -0.09 -26.34
CA ARG A 220 6.00 -0.39 -25.63
C ARG A 220 5.13 0.85 -25.46
N THR A 221 3.83 0.62 -25.42
CA THR A 221 2.83 1.59 -24.98
C THR A 221 2.60 1.40 -23.48
N LEU A 222 2.84 2.45 -22.70
CA LEU A 222 2.69 2.44 -21.26
C LEU A 222 1.47 3.25 -20.81
N TYR A 223 0.76 2.72 -19.83
CA TYR A 223 -0.42 3.34 -19.25
C TYR A 223 -0.18 3.64 -17.76
N LEU A 224 -0.08 4.93 -17.44
CA LEU A 224 0.20 5.39 -16.07
C LEU A 224 -1.12 5.84 -15.44
N ARG A 225 -1.96 4.85 -15.08
CA ARG A 225 -3.40 5.00 -14.76
C ARG A 225 -3.78 4.61 -13.33
N GLY A 226 -2.82 4.64 -12.41
CA GLY A 226 -3.01 4.20 -11.02
C GLY A 226 -4.30 4.72 -10.37
N ARG A 227 -4.63 6.00 -10.56
CA ARG A 227 -5.85 6.61 -9.98
C ARG A 227 -7.12 5.94 -10.50
N ARG A 228 -7.19 5.74 -11.82
CA ARG A 228 -8.34 5.09 -12.47
C ARG A 228 -8.43 3.62 -12.04
N VAL A 229 -7.28 2.96 -11.86
CA VAL A 229 -7.22 1.60 -11.31
C VAL A 229 -7.83 1.58 -9.91
N ALA A 230 -7.39 2.41 -8.96
CA ALA A 230 -7.99 2.45 -7.62
C ALA A 230 -9.51 2.71 -7.67
N ASP A 231 -9.95 3.66 -8.49
CA ASP A 231 -11.35 4.03 -8.62
C ASP A 231 -12.21 2.86 -9.18
N VAL A 232 -11.74 2.14 -10.22
CA VAL A 232 -12.50 1.01 -10.80
C VAL A 232 -12.53 -0.20 -9.87
N LEU A 233 -11.44 -0.47 -9.14
CA LEU A 233 -11.38 -1.56 -8.18
C LEU A 233 -12.38 -1.32 -7.03
N LEU A 234 -12.39 -0.11 -6.47
CA LEU A 234 -13.36 0.27 -5.43
C LEU A 234 -14.80 0.20 -5.95
N LYS A 235 -15.06 0.73 -7.14
CA LYS A 235 -16.38 0.70 -7.77
C LYS A 235 -16.91 -0.72 -7.91
N ARG A 236 -16.08 -1.66 -8.36
CA ARG A 236 -16.46 -3.08 -8.48
C ARG A 236 -16.88 -3.66 -7.12
N LEU A 237 -16.16 -3.35 -6.04
CA LEU A 237 -16.52 -3.82 -4.70
C LEU A 237 -17.88 -3.27 -4.24
N VAL A 238 -18.10 -1.97 -4.43
CA VAL A 238 -19.35 -1.28 -4.06
C VAL A 238 -20.53 -1.81 -4.86
N GLU A 239 -20.43 -1.87 -6.19
CA GLU A 239 -21.58 -2.16 -7.05
C GLU A 239 -21.90 -3.64 -7.19
N LYS A 240 -20.92 -4.53 -7.00
CA LYS A 240 -21.06 -5.96 -7.36
C LYS A 240 -20.75 -6.93 -6.23
N MET A 241 -20.14 -6.48 -5.13
CA MET A 241 -19.63 -7.39 -4.10
C MET A 241 -20.14 -7.12 -2.68
N GLY A 242 -20.99 -6.10 -2.51
CA GLY A 242 -21.67 -5.83 -1.24
C GLY A 242 -20.89 -4.95 -0.27
N LEU A 243 -19.86 -4.22 -0.74
CA LEU A 243 -19.15 -3.25 0.11
C LEU A 243 -20.06 -2.10 0.54
N ASP A 244 -21.09 -1.76 -0.25
CA ASP A 244 -22.14 -0.79 0.08
C ASP A 244 -22.93 -1.15 1.36
N GLN A 245 -22.96 -2.43 1.73
CA GLN A 245 -23.64 -2.94 2.93
C GLN A 245 -22.72 -3.09 4.15
N ALA A 246 -21.47 -2.62 4.07
CA ALA A 246 -20.51 -2.76 5.17
C ALA A 246 -20.89 -1.93 6.41
N ASP A 247 -20.56 -2.44 7.60
CA ASP A 247 -20.55 -1.67 8.85
C ASP A 247 -19.23 -0.95 9.06
N ARG A 248 -18.13 -1.66 8.81
CA ARG A 248 -16.77 -1.19 9.06
C ARG A 248 -15.87 -1.51 7.88
N VAL A 249 -15.07 -0.52 7.49
CA VAL A 249 -14.07 -0.65 6.44
C VAL A 249 -12.74 -0.15 6.98
N VAL A 250 -11.71 -0.99 6.90
CA VAL A 250 -10.33 -0.61 7.13
C VAL A 250 -9.61 -0.56 5.79
N VAL A 251 -9.12 0.61 5.42
CA VAL A 251 -8.26 0.80 4.24
C VAL A 251 -6.81 0.75 4.70
N ALA A 252 -6.15 -0.37 4.44
CA ALA A 252 -4.78 -0.64 4.84
C ALA A 252 -3.83 -0.67 3.63
N GLY A 253 -2.54 -0.56 3.90
CA GLY A 253 -1.52 -0.73 2.88
C GLY A 253 -0.14 -0.74 3.50
N SER A 254 0.83 -1.28 2.76
CA SER A 254 2.24 -1.34 3.18
C SER A 254 3.14 -0.73 2.10
N SER A 255 4.22 -0.06 2.49
CA SER A 255 5.21 0.50 1.54
C SER A 255 4.57 1.53 0.58
N ALA A 256 4.79 1.40 -0.73
CA ALA A 256 4.09 2.20 -1.75
C ALA A 256 2.56 2.11 -1.64
N GLY A 257 2.00 1.00 -1.15
CA GLY A 257 0.57 0.84 -0.87
C GLY A 257 0.13 1.64 0.35
N ALA A 258 1.00 1.86 1.34
CA ALA A 258 0.71 2.75 2.46
C ALA A 258 0.71 4.23 2.02
N VAL A 259 1.56 4.61 1.06
CA VAL A 259 1.48 5.92 0.41
C VAL A 259 0.15 6.05 -0.35
N ALA A 260 -0.30 4.98 -1.03
CA ALA A 260 -1.64 4.95 -1.64
C ALA A 260 -2.76 5.17 -0.61
N VAL A 261 -2.66 4.56 0.59
CA VAL A 261 -3.60 4.85 1.70
C VAL A 261 -3.62 6.34 2.02
N LEU A 262 -2.46 6.99 2.18
CA LEU A 262 -2.41 8.43 2.50
C LEU A 262 -3.05 9.30 1.42
N LEU A 263 -3.00 8.89 0.15
CA LEU A 263 -3.54 9.63 -0.99
C LEU A 263 -5.04 9.39 -1.21
N HIS A 264 -5.49 8.16 -0.98
CA HIS A 264 -6.83 7.72 -1.41
C HIS A 264 -7.81 7.52 -0.26
N CYS A 265 -7.35 7.36 0.98
CA CYS A 265 -8.20 7.05 2.15
C CYS A 265 -9.41 7.99 2.29
N ASP A 266 -9.19 9.30 2.22
CA ASP A 266 -10.28 10.29 2.35
C ASP A 266 -11.28 10.21 1.20
N ARG A 267 -10.81 9.89 -0.01
CA ARG A 267 -11.68 9.66 -1.17
C ARG A 267 -12.49 8.38 -1.02
N VAL A 268 -11.86 7.29 -0.55
CA VAL A 268 -12.55 6.03 -0.26
C VAL A 268 -13.65 6.28 0.77
N ARG A 269 -13.35 7.01 1.86
CA ARG A 269 -14.34 7.40 2.86
C ARG A 269 -15.50 8.17 2.23
N ALA A 270 -15.22 9.22 1.44
CA ALA A 270 -16.26 10.02 0.81
C ALA A 270 -17.17 9.19 -0.13
N THR A 271 -16.60 8.29 -0.92
CA THR A 271 -17.36 7.38 -1.80
C THR A 271 -18.26 6.45 -0.99
N LEU A 272 -17.77 5.91 0.12
CA LEU A 272 -18.52 4.99 0.97
C LEU A 272 -19.60 5.70 1.80
N GLU A 273 -19.33 6.88 2.31
CA GLU A 273 -20.32 7.71 3.01
C GLU A 273 -21.49 8.12 2.10
N ALA A 274 -21.23 8.32 0.81
CA ALA A 274 -22.27 8.65 -0.18
C ALA A 274 -23.27 7.50 -0.38
N VAL A 275 -22.87 6.25 -0.16
CA VAL A 275 -23.76 5.08 -0.29
C VAL A 275 -24.29 4.59 1.07
N SER A 276 -23.54 4.80 2.15
CA SER A 276 -23.92 4.40 3.51
C SER A 276 -23.34 5.37 4.54
N PRO A 277 -24.10 6.39 4.96
CA PRO A 277 -23.62 7.44 5.87
C PRO A 277 -23.21 6.94 7.27
N SER A 278 -23.69 5.77 7.69
CA SER A 278 -23.34 5.16 8.98
C SER A 278 -22.10 4.28 8.94
N MET A 279 -21.49 4.09 7.76
CA MET A 279 -20.33 3.22 7.59
C MET A 279 -19.09 3.81 8.28
N SER A 280 -18.45 3.02 9.15
CA SER A 280 -17.21 3.43 9.80
C SER A 280 -16.01 3.12 8.90
N VAL A 281 -15.39 4.16 8.33
CA VAL A 281 -14.15 4.04 7.55
C VAL A 281 -12.95 4.49 8.36
N ARG A 282 -11.90 3.67 8.39
CA ARG A 282 -10.61 3.98 9.04
C ARG A 282 -9.46 3.54 8.17
N CYS A 283 -8.28 4.11 8.39
CA CYS A 283 -7.13 3.87 7.55
C CYS A 283 -5.90 3.43 8.33
N LEU A 284 -5.06 2.60 7.72
CA LEU A 284 -3.85 2.09 8.33
C LEU A 284 -2.70 2.12 7.31
N ALA A 285 -1.65 2.87 7.61
CA ALA A 285 -0.50 3.03 6.75
C ALA A 285 0.74 2.39 7.41
N ASP A 286 1.24 1.29 6.84
CA ASP A 286 2.46 0.60 7.29
C ASP A 286 3.66 0.92 6.40
N ALA A 287 4.78 1.30 7.00
CA ALA A 287 6.04 1.54 6.29
C ALA A 287 5.94 2.63 5.19
N SER A 288 5.23 3.72 5.46
CA SER A 288 5.02 4.84 4.53
C SER A 288 6.11 5.92 4.58
N MET A 289 7.04 5.88 5.52
CA MET A 289 7.98 6.99 5.79
C MET A 289 9.18 7.03 4.84
N PHE A 290 8.93 7.36 3.57
CA PHE A 290 9.96 7.69 2.60
C PHE A 290 10.26 9.20 2.66
N LEU A 291 11.23 9.56 3.49
CA LEU A 291 11.53 10.95 3.84
C LEU A 291 12.77 11.43 3.11
N ASP A 292 12.77 12.69 2.70
CA ASP A 292 13.93 13.32 2.09
C ASP A 292 14.84 13.82 3.21
N VAL A 293 15.84 13.01 3.52
CA VAL A 293 16.86 13.26 4.52
C VAL A 293 18.21 13.35 3.79
N PRO A 294 19.07 14.33 4.11
CA PRO A 294 20.38 14.44 3.47
C PRO A 294 21.23 13.17 3.66
N ASP A 295 21.91 12.76 2.60
CA ASP A 295 22.89 11.67 2.67
C ASP A 295 24.22 12.13 3.32
N VAL A 296 25.24 11.25 3.33
CA VAL A 296 26.56 11.55 3.91
C VAL A 296 27.28 12.73 3.24
N ASN A 297 26.89 13.07 2.01
CA ASN A 297 27.42 14.20 1.25
C ASN A 297 26.46 15.41 1.31
N ASN A 298 25.51 15.41 2.25
CA ASN A 298 24.50 16.45 2.42
C ASN A 298 23.60 16.65 1.18
N THR A 299 23.39 15.59 0.38
CA THR A 299 22.55 15.63 -0.82
C THR A 299 21.18 15.02 -0.56
N ARG A 300 20.14 15.69 -1.05
CA ARG A 300 18.73 15.28 -0.96
C ARG A 300 18.31 14.50 -2.20
N LYS A 301 18.46 13.18 -2.14
CA LYS A 301 18.27 12.28 -3.29
C LYS A 301 16.86 11.72 -3.40
N VAL A 302 16.18 11.52 -2.27
CA VAL A 302 14.82 10.94 -2.23
C VAL A 302 13.81 11.95 -2.78
N GLY A 303 13.97 13.24 -2.47
CA GLY A 303 13.15 14.31 -3.06
C GLY A 303 13.24 14.33 -4.58
N ASN A 304 14.46 14.31 -5.14
CA ASN A 304 14.67 14.26 -6.59
C ASN A 304 14.01 13.04 -7.23
N PHE A 305 14.13 11.87 -6.61
CA PHE A 305 13.45 10.66 -7.07
C PHE A 305 11.93 10.83 -7.10
N PHE A 306 11.32 11.39 -6.06
CA PHE A 306 9.88 11.63 -6.07
C PHE A 306 9.45 12.75 -7.01
N ALA A 307 10.32 13.70 -7.34
CA ALA A 307 10.08 14.64 -8.43
C ALA A 307 9.96 13.91 -9.79
N GLU A 308 10.87 12.97 -10.06
CA GLU A 308 10.81 12.12 -11.26
C GLU A 308 9.55 11.24 -11.28
N VAL A 309 9.17 10.63 -10.16
CA VAL A 309 7.92 9.85 -10.05
C VAL A 309 6.70 10.76 -10.30
N LYS A 310 6.64 11.95 -9.69
CA LYS A 310 5.55 12.92 -9.91
C LYS A 310 5.37 13.22 -11.39
N ASP A 311 6.46 13.54 -12.08
CA ASP A 311 6.42 13.98 -13.47
C ASP A 311 6.16 12.82 -14.44
N THR A 312 6.74 11.65 -14.15
CA THR A 312 6.49 10.43 -14.92
C THR A 312 5.03 10.04 -14.85
N HIS A 313 4.42 10.00 -13.66
CA HIS A 313 3.04 9.51 -13.46
C HIS A 313 1.94 10.58 -13.55
N ASN A 314 2.30 11.86 -13.66
CA ASN A 314 1.36 12.98 -13.55
C ASN A 314 0.52 12.93 -12.25
N LEU A 315 1.21 12.89 -11.11
CA LEU A 315 0.56 12.67 -9.81
C LEU A 315 -0.32 13.83 -9.32
N THR A 316 -0.15 15.04 -9.87
CA THR A 316 -0.73 16.29 -9.33
C THR A 316 -2.21 16.19 -9.02
N ALA A 317 -3.01 15.54 -9.88
CA ALA A 317 -4.46 15.42 -9.67
C ALA A 317 -4.84 14.54 -8.47
N SER A 318 -3.94 13.66 -8.03
CA SER A 318 -4.14 12.75 -6.89
C SER A 318 -3.53 13.27 -5.59
N LEU A 319 -2.78 14.36 -5.62
CA LEU A 319 -2.20 14.98 -4.43
C LEU A 319 -3.25 15.85 -3.71
N PRO A 320 -3.22 15.96 -2.37
CA PRO A 320 -4.16 16.80 -1.65
C PRO A 320 -4.06 18.26 -2.09
N VAL A 321 -5.19 18.87 -2.48
CA VAL A 321 -5.25 20.27 -2.94
C VAL A 321 -4.64 21.21 -1.90
N ALA A 322 -4.98 21.04 -0.62
CA ALA A 322 -4.43 21.85 0.47
C ALA A 322 -2.90 21.73 0.61
N CYS A 323 -2.31 20.59 0.22
CA CYS A 323 -0.85 20.44 0.19
C CYS A 323 -0.22 21.20 -0.97
N LEU A 324 -0.84 21.13 -2.16
CA LEU A 324 -0.38 21.86 -3.34
C LEU A 324 -0.46 23.37 -3.13
N GLU A 325 -1.56 23.88 -2.57
CA GLU A 325 -1.75 25.31 -2.27
C GLU A 325 -0.78 25.84 -1.21
N ALA A 326 -0.28 24.98 -0.32
CA ALA A 326 0.69 25.35 0.71
C ALA A 326 2.14 25.41 0.18
N ARG A 327 2.36 25.22 -1.13
CA ARG A 327 3.68 24.98 -1.72
C ARG A 327 3.86 25.65 -3.07
N GLU A 328 5.12 25.84 -3.43
CA GLU A 328 5.49 26.27 -4.77
C GLU A 328 5.40 25.09 -5.76
N PRO A 329 5.00 25.33 -7.04
CA PRO A 329 4.82 24.30 -8.06
C PRO A 329 5.97 23.31 -8.23
N GLU A 330 7.22 23.78 -8.11
CA GLU A 330 8.43 23.00 -8.28
C GLU A 330 8.60 21.96 -7.15
N THR A 331 8.01 22.22 -5.99
CA THR A 331 8.08 21.38 -4.78
C THR A 331 6.84 20.51 -4.56
N HIS A 332 5.90 20.48 -5.51
CA HIS A 332 4.69 19.66 -5.39
C HIS A 332 4.96 18.17 -5.19
N HIS A 333 6.13 17.66 -5.57
CA HIS A 333 6.53 16.27 -5.30
C HIS A 333 6.63 15.96 -3.79
N GLU A 334 6.89 16.98 -2.96
CA GLU A 334 6.88 16.83 -1.50
C GLU A 334 5.49 16.40 -0.99
N CYS A 335 4.41 16.76 -1.69
CA CYS A 335 3.06 16.29 -1.37
C CYS A 335 2.82 14.81 -1.67
N PHE A 336 3.81 14.09 -2.19
CA PHE A 336 3.76 12.63 -2.29
C PHE A 336 4.44 11.93 -1.10
N MET A 337 5.10 12.70 -0.23
CA MET A 337 5.89 12.18 0.88
C MET A 337 5.13 12.29 2.20
N SER A 338 5.26 11.26 3.04
CA SER A 338 4.43 11.09 4.24
C SER A 338 4.52 12.23 5.25
N ASN A 339 5.70 12.83 5.47
CA ASN A 339 5.87 13.95 6.38
C ASN A 339 5.12 15.22 5.95
N HIS A 340 4.69 15.29 4.69
CA HIS A 340 3.91 16.41 4.16
C HIS A 340 2.44 16.03 3.93
N LEU A 341 2.17 14.76 3.63
CA LEU A 341 0.82 14.23 3.43
C LEU A 341 0.01 14.06 4.71
N LEU A 342 0.62 13.56 5.79
CA LEU A 342 -0.11 13.07 6.96
C LEU A 342 -1.01 14.12 7.63
N GLN A 343 -0.63 15.39 7.58
CA GLN A 343 -1.42 16.49 8.14
C GLN A 343 -2.73 16.77 7.37
N PHE A 344 -2.84 16.27 6.14
CA PHE A 344 -4.00 16.49 5.26
C PHE A 344 -4.96 15.29 5.21
N VAL A 345 -4.66 14.20 5.91
CA VAL A 345 -5.56 13.05 6.04
C VAL A 345 -6.60 13.34 7.11
N SER A 346 -7.86 13.45 6.72
CA SER A 346 -8.99 13.74 7.62
C SER A 346 -9.61 12.49 8.24
N THR A 347 -9.52 11.35 7.55
CA THR A 347 -10.04 10.06 8.03
C THR A 347 -9.15 9.52 9.16
N PRO A 348 -9.73 8.96 10.24
CA PRO A 348 -8.95 8.37 11.33
C PRO A 348 -7.91 7.38 10.83
N ILE A 349 -6.63 7.65 11.13
CA ILE A 349 -5.52 6.87 10.61
C ILE A 349 -4.63 6.29 11.71
N PHE A 350 -4.21 5.05 11.52
CA PHE A 350 -3.15 4.40 12.27
C PHE A 350 -1.87 4.33 11.42
N VAL A 351 -0.83 5.08 11.82
CA VAL A 351 0.49 4.96 11.19
C VAL A 351 1.35 3.95 11.95
N ILE A 352 1.81 2.92 11.23
CA ILE A 352 2.76 1.92 11.71
C ILE A 352 4.05 2.11 10.91
N ASN A 353 5.18 2.30 11.57
CA ASN A 353 6.44 2.45 10.84
C ASN A 353 7.63 1.99 11.69
N SER A 354 8.64 1.42 11.03
CA SER A 354 9.93 1.27 11.68
C SER A 354 10.63 2.62 11.76
N ASN A 355 11.19 2.96 12.91
CA ASN A 355 12.13 4.07 13.07
C ASN A 355 13.39 3.94 12.20
N TYR A 356 13.67 2.73 11.72
CA TYR A 356 14.82 2.35 10.90
C TYR A 356 14.34 1.55 9.69
N ASP A 357 13.40 2.11 8.92
CA ASP A 357 12.85 1.41 7.77
C ASP A 357 13.95 1.03 6.78
N LYS A 358 14.08 -0.28 6.53
CA LYS A 358 15.17 -0.84 5.74
C LYS A 358 15.20 -0.27 4.33
N ILE A 359 14.05 -0.07 3.69
CA ILE A 359 14.01 0.39 2.29
C ILE A 359 14.20 1.90 2.22
N ALA A 360 13.54 2.66 3.10
CA ALA A 360 13.70 4.12 3.14
C ALA A 360 15.15 4.52 3.45
N MET A 361 15.81 3.85 4.40
CA MET A 361 17.21 4.12 4.72
C MET A 361 18.16 3.81 3.56
N ARG A 362 17.96 2.68 2.87
CA ARG A 362 18.73 2.35 1.66
C ARG A 362 18.53 3.40 0.56
N ALA A 363 17.30 3.93 0.43
CA ALA A 363 16.96 4.95 -0.56
C ALA A 363 17.66 6.30 -0.33
N ILE A 364 17.96 6.67 0.92
CA ILE A 364 18.75 7.87 1.22
C ILE A 364 20.14 7.79 0.56
N ALA A 365 20.77 6.61 0.60
CA ALA A 365 22.08 6.41 -0.01
C ALA A 365 22.00 6.20 -1.53
N ALA A 366 21.05 5.38 -1.98
CA ALA A 366 20.87 4.96 -3.37
C ALA A 366 19.36 4.92 -3.71
N PRO A 367 18.75 6.02 -4.20
CA PRO A 367 17.31 6.08 -4.46
C PRO A 367 16.84 5.08 -5.52
N GLN A 368 17.73 4.55 -6.35
CA GLN A 368 17.42 3.53 -7.38
C GLN A 368 16.86 2.23 -6.79
N VAL A 369 17.06 1.96 -5.49
CA VAL A 369 16.38 0.87 -4.79
C VAL A 369 14.86 1.00 -4.81
N LEU A 370 14.34 2.21 -5.02
CA LEU A 370 12.92 2.52 -5.13
C LEU A 370 12.37 2.37 -6.56
N ASP A 371 13.21 2.12 -7.56
CA ASP A 371 12.82 2.05 -8.99
C ASP A 371 12.83 0.61 -9.51
N SER A 372 14.03 0.01 -9.52
CA SER A 372 14.30 -1.31 -10.13
C SER A 372 14.82 -2.35 -9.13
N GLY A 373 15.10 -1.93 -7.89
CA GLY A 373 15.75 -2.77 -6.88
C GLY A 373 17.17 -3.24 -7.23
N SER A 374 17.74 -2.80 -8.37
CA SER A 374 18.96 -3.37 -8.95
C SER A 374 20.26 -2.72 -8.46
N THR A 375 20.19 -1.57 -7.79
CA THR A 375 21.36 -0.88 -7.25
C THR A 375 21.60 -1.30 -5.80
N ARG A 376 22.80 -1.81 -5.51
CA ARG A 376 23.19 -2.15 -4.15
C ARG A 376 23.61 -0.87 -3.39
N PRO A 377 22.95 -0.52 -2.27
CA PRO A 377 23.37 0.59 -1.43
C PRO A 377 24.72 0.27 -0.74
N PRO A 378 25.38 1.26 -0.12
CA PRO A 378 26.58 1.00 0.70
C PRO A 378 26.35 -0.08 1.75
N ASP A 379 27.38 -0.90 2.02
CA ASP A 379 27.34 -2.05 2.93
C ASP A 379 26.79 -1.70 4.33
N CYS A 380 26.96 -0.46 4.80
CA CYS A 380 26.38 0.03 6.04
C CYS A 380 24.86 -0.19 6.10
N PHE A 381 24.12 0.08 5.02
CA PHE A 381 22.66 -0.07 4.97
C PHE A 381 22.19 -1.52 4.76
N ASP A 382 23.11 -2.48 4.71
CA ASP A 382 22.84 -3.92 4.78
C ASP A 382 23.32 -4.52 6.11
N HIS A 383 24.33 -3.90 6.72
CA HIS A 383 24.96 -4.33 7.95
C HIS A 383 25.26 -3.11 8.84
N LEU A 384 24.28 -2.68 9.66
CA LEU A 384 24.39 -1.44 10.44
C LEU A 384 25.63 -1.37 11.36
N LYS A 385 26.23 -2.52 11.72
CA LYS A 385 27.48 -2.57 12.51
C LYS A 385 28.71 -2.06 11.76
N LYS A 386 28.64 -2.00 10.43
CA LYS A 386 29.74 -1.56 9.57
C LYS A 386 29.67 -0.06 9.26
N CYS A 387 28.67 0.65 9.78
CA CYS A 387 28.48 2.06 9.51
C CYS A 387 29.57 2.92 10.14
N THR A 388 30.07 3.87 9.36
CA THR A 388 30.91 4.98 9.82
C THR A 388 30.11 5.94 10.71
N ASP A 389 30.79 6.81 11.45
CA ASP A 389 30.13 7.85 12.25
C ASP A 389 29.27 8.80 11.40
N ALA A 390 29.69 9.07 10.16
CA ALA A 390 28.92 9.90 9.23
C ALA A 390 27.62 9.21 8.80
N GLU A 391 27.69 7.94 8.44
CA GLU A 391 26.49 7.16 8.10
C GLU A 391 25.57 7.00 9.31
N ASN A 392 26.12 6.74 10.51
CA ASN A 392 25.33 6.68 11.74
C ASN A 392 24.60 7.99 12.05
N ARG A 393 25.14 9.16 11.67
CA ARG A 393 24.42 10.43 11.78
C ARG A 393 23.22 10.48 10.85
N VAL A 394 23.37 10.08 9.58
CA VAL A 394 22.27 10.01 8.61
C VAL A 394 21.15 9.08 9.11
N ILE A 395 21.52 7.92 9.68
CA ILE A 395 20.58 6.97 10.28
C ILE A 395 19.76 7.63 11.41
N GLU A 396 20.43 8.36 12.30
CA GLU A 396 19.74 9.07 13.40
C GLU A 396 18.89 10.23 12.91
N ASP A 397 19.32 10.93 11.87
CA ASP A 397 18.55 12.04 11.30
C ASP A 397 17.30 11.52 10.60
N TYR A 398 17.35 10.37 9.92
CA TYR A 398 16.16 9.67 9.44
C TYR A 398 15.21 9.31 10.57
N ARG A 399 15.71 8.69 11.65
CA ARG A 399 14.89 8.35 12.82
C ARG A 399 14.18 9.57 13.41
N LYS A 400 14.90 10.68 13.59
CA LYS A 400 14.32 11.94 14.09
C LYS A 400 13.25 12.48 13.12
N ALA A 401 13.50 12.39 11.81
CA ALA A 401 12.54 12.80 10.80
C ALA A 401 11.25 11.96 10.85
N VAL A 402 11.34 10.64 11.05
CA VAL A 402 10.16 9.76 11.25
C VAL A 402 9.33 10.19 12.46
N VAL A 403 9.97 10.42 13.60
CA VAL A 403 9.27 10.88 14.81
C VAL A 403 8.65 12.26 14.60
N SER A 404 9.32 13.16 13.87
CA SER A 404 8.79 14.48 13.52
C SER A 404 7.59 14.39 12.57
N ALA A 405 7.61 13.48 11.61
CA ALA A 405 6.59 13.33 10.58
C ALA A 405 5.21 12.96 11.17
N VAL A 406 5.19 12.20 12.27
CA VAL A 406 3.94 11.79 12.94
C VAL A 406 3.45 12.79 13.99
N ALA A 407 4.21 13.84 14.30
CA ALA A 407 3.84 14.83 15.33
C ALA A 407 2.44 15.47 15.13
N PRO A 408 1.96 15.74 13.90
CA PRO A 408 0.60 16.24 13.68
C PRO A 408 -0.48 15.29 14.20
N LEU A 409 -0.24 13.97 14.17
CA LEU A 409 -1.22 12.96 14.61
C LEU A 409 -1.36 12.89 16.14
N LEU A 410 -0.35 13.35 16.89
CA LEU A 410 -0.34 13.28 18.35
C LEU A 410 -1.26 14.33 19.00
N HIS A 411 -1.43 15.46 18.31
CA HIS A 411 -2.16 16.62 18.82
C HIS A 411 -3.52 16.80 18.14
N SER A 412 -3.74 16.15 17.00
CA SER A 412 -5.00 16.23 16.25
C SER A 412 -6.13 15.47 16.97
N THR A 413 -7.19 16.20 17.31
CA THR A 413 -8.56 15.65 17.26
C THR A 413 -9.01 15.80 15.81
N ASN A 414 -9.40 14.71 15.14
CA ASN A 414 -9.71 14.72 13.71
C ASN A 414 -10.61 15.92 13.33
N PRO A 415 -10.21 16.76 12.35
CA PRO A 415 -11.05 17.87 11.92
C PRO A 415 -12.37 17.30 11.38
N PRO A 416 -13.50 17.99 11.58
CA PRO A 416 -14.76 17.57 10.98
C PRO A 416 -14.61 17.50 9.45
N PRO A 417 -15.28 16.54 8.78
CA PRO A 417 -15.20 16.42 7.33
C PRO A 417 -15.63 17.74 6.66
N PRO A 418 -15.05 18.08 5.49
CA PRO A 418 -15.50 19.26 4.75
C PRO A 418 -16.99 19.09 4.41
N SER A 419 -17.79 20.10 4.74
CA SER A 419 -19.21 20.11 4.38
C SER A 419 -19.35 19.99 2.86
N PRO A 420 -20.30 19.19 2.34
CA PRO A 420 -20.54 19.16 0.91
C PRO A 420 -20.88 20.57 0.45
N LEU A 421 -20.13 21.06 -0.55
CA LEU A 421 -20.44 22.30 -1.26
C LEU A 421 -21.85 22.14 -1.82
N SER A 422 -22.83 22.73 -1.15
CA SER A 422 -24.17 22.89 -1.69
C SER A 422 -24.05 23.84 -2.87
N SER A 423 -24.15 23.28 -4.08
CA SER A 423 -24.41 24.03 -5.31
C SER A 423 -25.80 24.65 -5.21
N SER A 424 -25.89 25.75 -4.46
CA SER A 424 -27.06 26.62 -4.47
C SER A 424 -26.96 27.54 -5.67
N SER A 425 -27.58 27.09 -6.76
CA SER A 425 -28.05 27.95 -7.84
C SER A 425 -28.91 29.06 -7.24
N SER A 426 -28.40 30.29 -7.25
CA SER A 426 -29.19 31.48 -6.91
C SER A 426 -29.21 32.41 -8.11
N SER A 427 -30.31 32.31 -8.85
CA SER A 427 -30.83 33.35 -9.72
C SER A 427 -31.05 34.64 -8.94
N SER A 428 -30.67 35.74 -9.57
CA SER A 428 -30.74 37.14 -9.14
C SER A 428 -32.09 37.62 -8.59
N SER A 429 -32.03 38.41 -7.51
CA SER A 429 -32.86 39.63 -7.39
C SER A 429 -32.29 40.61 -6.35
N SER A 430 -32.19 41.85 -6.78
CA SER A 430 -31.72 43.07 -6.13
C SER A 430 -32.62 43.57 -4.99
N SER A 431 -32.02 44.07 -3.90
CA SER A 431 -32.48 45.27 -3.16
C SER A 431 -31.56 45.68 -2.01
N SER A 432 -30.95 46.86 -2.15
CA SER A 432 -30.74 47.95 -1.16
C SER A 432 -30.30 47.67 0.29
N SER A 433 -29.05 48.06 0.56
CA SER A 433 -28.57 48.97 1.62
C SER A 433 -29.35 49.15 2.93
N SER A 434 -28.69 48.85 4.06
CA SER A 434 -28.50 49.82 5.16
C SER A 434 -27.52 49.31 6.22
N SER A 435 -26.67 50.23 6.66
CA SER A 435 -25.59 50.17 7.63
C SER A 435 -26.05 50.35 9.08
N SER A 436 -25.31 49.77 10.05
CA SER A 436 -24.94 50.27 11.41
C SER A 436 -24.63 49.07 12.33
N SER A 437 -23.38 48.88 12.79
CA SER A 437 -22.81 49.34 14.09
C SER A 437 -23.74 49.03 15.28
N SER A 438 -23.34 48.38 16.38
CA SER A 438 -22.17 48.65 17.23
C SER A 438 -22.08 47.59 18.35
N SER A 439 -20.87 47.31 18.85
CA SER A 439 -20.45 47.29 20.28
C SER A 439 -21.48 46.90 21.37
N SER A 440 -21.19 46.19 22.46
CA SER A 440 -19.98 45.75 23.16
C SER A 440 -20.47 45.20 24.51
N SER A 441 -19.58 44.47 25.21
CA SER A 441 -19.46 44.46 26.69
C SER A 441 -20.64 43.88 27.50
N SER A 442 -20.49 43.18 28.62
CA SER A 442 -19.39 42.63 29.39
C SER A 442 -20.07 41.92 30.56
N SER A 443 -19.51 40.79 31.00
CA SER A 443 -19.02 40.59 32.38
C SER A 443 -20.03 40.02 33.39
N SER A 444 -19.57 38.90 33.99
CA SER A 444 -19.56 38.60 35.44
C SER A 444 -20.91 38.48 36.15
N SER A 445 -21.18 37.54 37.06
CA SER A 445 -20.41 36.50 37.76
C SER A 445 -21.36 35.96 38.84
N SER A 446 -21.17 34.71 39.29
CA SER A 446 -21.39 34.23 40.69
C SER A 446 -22.80 34.40 41.31
N SER A 447 -23.40 33.49 42.07
CA SER A 447 -22.97 32.32 42.84
C SER A 447 -24.21 31.83 43.63
N SER A 448 -24.27 30.52 43.95
CA SER A 448 -24.82 29.91 45.20
C SER A 448 -26.20 30.36 45.72
N SER A 449 -27.17 29.51 46.10
CA SER A 449 -27.06 28.46 47.15
C SER A 449 -28.43 27.75 47.31
N SER A 450 -28.39 26.42 47.48
CA SER A 450 -29.09 25.58 48.47
C SER A 450 -30.61 25.66 48.81
N SER A 451 -31.20 24.45 48.80
CA SER A 451 -32.23 23.86 49.72
C SER A 451 -33.68 24.39 49.65
N SER A 452 -34.77 23.62 49.75
CA SER A 452 -35.01 22.19 50.06
C SER A 452 -36.50 21.83 49.85
N SER A 453 -36.75 20.54 49.57
CA SER A 453 -37.92 19.70 49.94
C SER A 453 -39.35 20.06 49.47
N SER A 454 -39.95 19.21 48.63
CA SER A 454 -41.10 18.36 49.03
C SER A 454 -41.46 17.33 47.95
N SER A 455 -41.78 16.15 48.44
CA SER A 455 -42.03 14.88 47.76
C SER A 455 -43.42 14.79 47.13
N SER A 456 -43.50 14.24 45.92
CA SER A 456 -44.63 13.40 45.51
C SER A 456 -44.18 12.34 44.50
N SER A 457 -44.36 11.10 44.91
CA SER A 457 -44.05 9.87 44.19
C SER A 457 -45.06 9.61 43.07
N SER A 458 -44.60 9.42 41.85
CA SER A 458 -45.31 8.61 40.86
C SER A 458 -44.30 7.89 39.96
N SER A 459 -44.35 6.57 40.06
CA SER A 459 -43.60 5.58 39.32
C SER A 459 -43.80 5.73 37.81
N SER A 460 -42.73 6.01 37.08
CA SER A 460 -42.63 5.73 35.65
C SER A 460 -41.22 5.24 35.34
N SER A 461 -41.19 4.05 34.74
CA SER A 461 -40.06 3.27 34.32
C SER A 461 -39.08 4.08 33.45
N SER A 462 -37.90 4.30 33.99
CA SER A 462 -36.73 4.84 33.30
C SER A 462 -36.26 3.86 32.22
N SER A 463 -36.63 4.12 30.96
CA SER A 463 -35.83 3.71 29.81
C SER A 463 -34.71 4.72 29.65
N SER A 464 -33.62 4.49 30.39
CA SER A 464 -32.36 5.17 30.15
C SER A 464 -31.85 4.75 28.78
N SER A 465 -32.18 5.54 27.76
CA SER A 465 -31.45 5.56 26.49
C SER A 465 -30.03 6.03 26.80
N SER A 466 -29.15 5.06 27.10
CA SER A 466 -27.71 5.26 27.11
C SER A 466 -27.29 5.57 25.68
N SER A 467 -27.35 6.85 25.32
CA SER A 467 -26.59 7.40 24.22
C SER A 467 -25.11 7.21 24.57
N SER A 468 -24.54 6.10 24.14
CA SER A 468 -23.10 5.89 24.13
C SER A 468 -22.49 6.95 23.21
N SER A 469 -22.05 8.06 23.80
CA SER A 469 -21.16 8.99 23.12
C SER A 469 -19.82 8.28 22.93
N SER A 470 -19.73 7.47 21.87
CA SER A 470 -18.45 6.96 21.41
C SER A 470 -17.64 8.17 20.95
N SER A 471 -16.58 8.49 21.69
CA SER A 471 -15.59 9.47 21.26
C SER A 471 -15.12 9.10 19.84
N PRO A 472 -15.03 10.06 18.91
CA PRO A 472 -14.61 9.74 17.54
C PRO A 472 -13.22 9.09 17.58
N PRO A 473 -12.99 8.02 16.80
CA PRO A 473 -11.69 7.36 16.76
C PRO A 473 -10.60 8.38 16.41
N VAL A 474 -9.58 8.41 17.26
CA VAL A 474 -8.46 9.33 17.18
C VAL A 474 -7.36 8.69 16.32
N ASN A 475 -6.52 9.50 15.70
CA ASN A 475 -5.32 9.02 15.04
C ASN A 475 -4.44 8.22 16.02
N ALA A 476 -3.75 7.22 15.49
CA ALA A 476 -2.88 6.33 16.26
C ALA A 476 -1.51 6.19 15.60
N VAL A 477 -0.50 5.91 16.42
CA VAL A 477 0.90 5.82 15.98
C VAL A 477 1.59 4.65 16.67
N PHE A 478 2.27 3.81 15.89
CA PHE A 478 3.08 2.69 16.35
C PHE A 478 4.45 2.77 15.66
N LEU A 479 5.41 3.39 16.34
CA LEU A 479 6.80 3.46 15.90
C LEU A 479 7.65 2.50 16.73
N PHE A 480 8.23 1.51 16.06
CA PHE A 480 9.10 0.50 16.67
C PHE A 480 10.52 0.60 16.10
N SER A 481 11.51 0.17 16.88
CA SER A 481 12.91 0.34 16.53
C SER A 481 13.55 -0.95 15.99
N CYS A 482 13.23 -1.39 14.77
CA CYS A 482 13.91 -2.54 14.12
C CYS A 482 14.22 -2.30 12.65
N PHE A 483 15.38 -2.77 12.17
CA PHE A 483 15.77 -2.63 10.77
C PHE A 483 14.95 -3.56 9.84
N GLN A 484 13.77 -3.09 9.44
CA GLN A 484 12.76 -3.87 8.73
C GLN A 484 11.93 -2.95 7.84
N HIS A 485 11.29 -3.50 6.82
CA HIS A 485 10.35 -2.78 5.96
C HIS A 485 9.07 -3.60 5.81
N GLY A 486 7.91 -2.99 6.08
CA GLY A 486 6.62 -3.67 6.16
C GLY A 486 6.55 -4.68 7.31
N SER A 487 5.39 -4.77 7.95
CA SER A 487 5.17 -5.64 9.11
C SER A 487 3.77 -6.25 9.16
N ILE A 488 2.75 -5.57 8.64
CA ILE A 488 1.36 -5.96 8.88
C ILE A 488 0.89 -7.15 8.02
N HIS A 489 1.56 -7.44 6.91
CA HIS A 489 1.22 -8.52 5.98
C HIS A 489 2.14 -9.74 6.15
N SER A 490 2.72 -9.91 7.34
CA SER A 490 3.57 -11.06 7.70
C SER A 490 3.25 -11.53 9.11
N ASP A 491 3.03 -12.84 9.29
CA ASP A 491 2.56 -13.43 10.55
C ASP A 491 3.45 -13.11 11.75
N MET A 492 4.76 -13.25 11.57
CA MET A 492 5.70 -13.08 12.68
C MET A 492 5.78 -11.61 13.12
N PRO A 493 6.16 -10.65 12.26
CA PRO A 493 6.19 -9.25 12.67
C PRO A 493 4.88 -8.75 13.27
N TRP A 494 3.74 -9.10 12.67
CA TRP A 494 2.41 -8.74 13.15
C TRP A 494 2.16 -9.17 14.61
N LYS A 495 2.58 -10.39 14.98
CA LYS A 495 2.38 -10.94 16.33
C LYS A 495 3.42 -10.48 17.35
N ILE A 496 4.69 -10.44 16.96
CA ILE A 496 5.80 -10.35 17.93
C ILE A 496 6.43 -8.97 18.02
N ARG A 497 6.16 -8.05 17.08
CA ARG A 497 6.72 -6.70 17.16
C ARG A 497 5.96 -5.92 18.21
N THR A 498 6.72 -5.32 19.11
CA THR A 498 6.19 -4.49 20.17
C THR A 498 6.72 -3.07 20.04
N ALA A 499 5.94 -2.12 20.54
CA ALA A 499 6.39 -0.77 20.83
C ALA A 499 5.98 -0.45 22.26
N ASN A 500 6.95 -0.06 23.09
CA ASN A 500 6.73 0.16 24.53
C ASN A 500 6.08 -1.05 25.24
N GLY A 501 6.44 -2.27 24.80
CA GLY A 501 5.92 -3.53 25.36
C GLY A 501 4.56 -3.98 24.83
N VAL A 502 3.85 -3.16 24.05
CA VAL A 502 2.54 -3.52 23.47
C VAL A 502 2.73 -4.16 22.09
N PRO A 503 2.21 -5.37 21.83
CA PRO A 503 2.22 -6.00 20.51
C PRO A 503 1.46 -5.19 19.46
N MET A 504 1.93 -5.25 18.22
CA MET A 504 1.32 -4.53 17.08
C MET A 504 -0.14 -4.89 16.86
N PHE A 505 -0.47 -6.20 16.81
CA PHE A 505 -1.85 -6.65 16.63
C PHE A 505 -2.77 -6.15 17.76
N GLU A 506 -2.28 -6.11 19.00
CA GLU A 506 -3.04 -5.65 20.16
C GLU A 506 -3.28 -4.14 20.09
N ALA A 507 -2.26 -3.36 19.70
CA ALA A 507 -2.41 -1.92 19.49
C ALA A 507 -3.46 -1.62 18.41
N VAL A 508 -3.46 -2.38 17.30
CA VAL A 508 -4.49 -2.25 16.25
C VAL A 508 -5.88 -2.64 16.78
N SER A 509 -5.98 -3.73 17.54
CA SER A 509 -7.24 -4.16 18.16
C SER A 509 -7.83 -3.06 19.06
N GLN A 510 -7.01 -2.50 19.95
CA GLN A 510 -7.41 -1.42 20.84
C GLN A 510 -7.83 -0.16 20.06
N TRP A 511 -7.12 0.18 18.98
CA TRP A 511 -7.50 1.32 18.14
C TRP A 511 -8.86 1.08 17.50
N MET A 512 -9.12 -0.13 16.97
CA MET A 512 -10.38 -0.51 16.35
C MET A 512 -11.57 -0.46 17.31
N HIS A 513 -11.34 -0.72 18.59
CA HIS A 513 -12.34 -0.78 19.65
C HIS A 513 -12.12 0.33 20.72
N PRO A 514 -12.41 1.61 20.38
CA PRO A 514 -12.09 2.77 21.22
C PRO A 514 -12.95 2.91 22.47
N ASP A 515 -13.79 1.92 22.81
CA ASP A 515 -14.50 1.84 24.09
C ASP A 515 -13.53 1.91 25.31
N ASN A 516 -12.23 1.74 25.06
CA ASN A 516 -11.14 1.86 26.03
C ASN A 516 -10.59 3.28 26.24
N GLY A 517 -11.11 4.32 25.59
CA GLY A 517 -10.85 5.74 25.94
C GLY A 517 -9.45 6.31 25.72
N ASP A 518 -8.42 5.49 25.50
CA ASP A 518 -7.02 5.93 25.43
C ASP A 518 -6.54 6.18 23.98
N LYS A 519 -5.81 7.28 23.78
CA LYS A 519 -5.05 7.53 22.54
C LYS A 519 -3.90 6.55 22.44
N ILE A 520 -3.77 5.86 21.30
CA ILE A 520 -2.70 4.89 21.07
C ILE A 520 -1.53 5.57 20.35
N HIS A 521 -0.57 6.05 21.12
CA HIS A 521 0.68 6.62 20.62
C HIS A 521 1.87 5.89 21.24
N LEU A 522 2.27 4.80 20.59
CA LEU A 522 3.38 3.96 21.00
C LEU A 522 4.61 4.33 20.16
N ILE A 523 5.49 5.15 20.72
CA ILE A 523 6.70 5.64 20.04
C ILE A 523 7.93 5.18 20.80
N GLU A 524 8.60 4.17 20.27
CA GLU A 524 9.95 3.83 20.73
C GLU A 524 10.93 4.90 20.24
N ARG A 525 11.82 5.35 21.12
CA ARG A 525 12.89 6.31 20.78
C ARG A 525 14.28 5.69 20.87
N SER A 526 14.36 4.43 21.28
CA SER A 526 15.60 3.67 21.41
C SER A 526 16.27 3.43 20.06
N ARG A 527 17.60 3.27 20.09
CA ARG A 527 18.38 2.65 19.01
C ARG A 527 17.86 1.25 18.68
N PRO A 528 18.04 0.73 17.45
CA PRO A 528 17.37 -0.49 17.03
C PRO A 528 17.49 -1.58 18.09
N CYS A 529 16.35 -2.12 18.49
CA CYS A 529 16.20 -3.01 19.64
C CYS A 529 17.07 -4.25 19.48
N ASN A 530 17.75 -4.62 20.58
CA ASN A 530 18.50 -5.87 20.74
C ASN A 530 17.64 -7.13 20.47
N SER A 531 16.31 -7.04 20.48
CA SER A 531 15.39 -8.13 20.12
C SER A 531 15.45 -8.52 18.64
N CYS A 532 16.10 -7.71 17.79
CA CYS A 532 16.33 -7.98 16.38
C CYS A 532 17.68 -8.70 16.10
N GLY A 533 18.32 -9.30 17.12
CA GLY A 533 19.50 -10.17 16.97
C GLY A 533 20.81 -9.44 16.63
N MET A 534 20.79 -8.11 16.62
CA MET A 534 21.94 -7.27 16.32
C MET A 534 22.49 -6.65 17.60
N LYS A 535 23.39 -7.37 18.29
CA LYS A 535 24.31 -6.71 19.25
C LYS A 535 25.22 -5.76 18.47
N LEU A 536 25.21 -4.46 18.75
CA LEU A 536 26.33 -3.60 18.36
C LEU A 536 27.63 -4.13 18.97
#